data_AF-A0AAE4K943-F1
#
_entry.id   AF-A0AAE4K943-F1
#
_cell.length_a   1.000
_cell.length_b   1.000
_cell.length_c   1.000
_cell.angle_alpha   90.00
_cell.angle_beta   90.00
_cell.angle_gamma   90.00
#
_symmetry.space_group_name_H-M   'P 1'
#
loop_
_entity.id
_entity.type
_entity.pdbx_description
1 polymer ?
#
loop_
_entity_poly.entity_id
_entity_poly.type
_entity_poly.pdbx_seq_one_letter_code
_entity_poly.pdbx_strand_id
1 'polypeptide(L)'
;MNVAYEQEQPAHAEGAVADTLDHDPAELVAQLSHRILLLQQQAQSLARFPGNRDGKQQRQLLQQQIRNLYQQLFALEQQQAQQRRRSENYLSMALSVAAHAAHQHAHGETVAPAL
;
A
#
# COMPACT_ATOMS: atom_id res chain seq x y z
N MET A 1 9.16 2.24 56.25
CA MET A 1 8.28 1.74 55.17
C MET A 1 7.42 2.89 54.71
N ASN A 2 7.58 3.32 53.45
CA ASN A 2 6.60 4.03 52.60
C ASN A 2 7.32 4.34 51.26
N VAL A 3 7.40 3.32 50.40
CA VAL A 3 6.76 3.25 49.06
C VAL A 3 7.18 4.36 48.10
N ALA A 4 8.18 3.99 47.29
CA ALA A 4 8.45 4.54 45.97
C ALA A 4 7.36 4.06 45.00
N TYR A 5 6.76 4.98 44.25
CA TYR A 5 6.26 4.70 42.91
C TYR A 5 6.51 5.96 42.07
N GLU A 6 7.57 5.88 41.28
CA GLU A 6 7.77 6.73 40.11
C GLU A 6 6.49 6.65 39.26
N GLN A 7 5.89 7.81 38.99
CA GLN A 7 4.81 7.92 38.01
C GLN A 7 5.43 7.65 36.64
N GLU A 8 5.37 6.38 36.23
CA GLU A 8 5.56 5.96 34.86
C GLU A 8 4.56 6.73 34.00
N GLN A 9 5.08 7.72 33.29
CA GLN A 9 4.41 8.43 32.22
C GLN A 9 4.09 7.40 31.13
N PRO A 10 2.81 7.05 30.87
CA PRO A 10 2.52 6.33 29.66
C PRO A 10 2.73 7.33 28.52
N ALA A 11 3.89 7.25 27.88
CA ALA A 11 4.03 7.70 26.51
C ALA A 11 3.04 6.87 25.69
N HIS A 12 1.80 7.35 25.60
CA HIS A 12 0.85 6.93 24.58
C HIS A 12 1.45 7.35 23.23
N ALA A 13 2.34 6.48 22.74
CA ALA A 13 2.71 6.37 21.34
C ALA A 13 1.58 5.66 20.58
N GLU A 14 0.35 6.14 20.73
CA GLU A 14 -0.83 5.66 20.05
C GLU A 14 -1.58 6.88 19.54
N GLY A 15 -1.32 7.23 18.28
CA GLY A 15 -1.98 8.38 17.66
C GLY A 15 -1.31 8.94 16.41
N ALA A 16 -0.10 8.53 16.05
CA ALA A 16 0.50 8.87 14.76
C ALA A 16 0.09 7.89 13.63
N VAL A 17 -1.16 7.40 13.67
CA VAL A 17 -1.78 6.63 12.57
C VAL A 17 -3.01 7.37 12.02
N ALA A 18 -3.24 8.61 12.46
CA ALA A 18 -4.28 9.50 11.95
C ALA A 18 -3.74 10.45 10.86
N ASP A 19 -2.73 10.01 10.12
CA ASP A 19 -2.33 10.62 8.85
C ASP A 19 -2.26 9.52 7.78
N THR A 20 -3.24 8.61 7.79
CA THR A 20 -3.64 7.94 6.56
C THR A 20 -4.33 9.00 5.70
N LEU A 21 -3.53 9.93 5.14
CA LEU A 21 -3.87 10.47 3.84
C LEU A 21 -4.16 9.23 2.99
N ASP A 22 -5.42 9.08 2.64
CA ASP A 22 -5.98 8.11 1.70
C ASP A 22 -5.37 8.45 0.33
N HIS A 23 -4.06 8.28 0.22
CA HIS A 23 -3.29 8.68 -0.93
C HIS A 23 -3.55 7.60 -1.97
N ASP A 24 -4.08 8.01 -3.12
CA ASP A 24 -4.40 7.09 -4.20
C ASP A 24 -3.16 6.22 -4.45
N PRO A 25 -3.28 4.89 -4.45
CA PRO A 25 -2.15 4.02 -4.77
C PRO A 25 -1.43 4.42 -6.07
N ALA A 26 -2.13 5.01 -7.04
CA ALA A 26 -1.53 5.56 -8.25
C ALA A 26 -0.66 6.82 -7.98
N GLU A 27 -1.07 7.68 -7.04
CA GLU A 27 -0.33 8.87 -6.64
C GLU A 27 0.96 8.49 -5.89
N LEU A 28 0.89 7.48 -5.01
CA LEU A 28 2.07 6.92 -4.34
C LEU A 28 3.07 6.31 -5.33
N VAL A 29 2.59 5.56 -6.34
CA VAL A 29 3.44 5.05 -7.43
C VAL A 29 4.13 6.21 -8.16
N ALA A 30 3.38 7.27 -8.49
CA ALA A 30 3.92 8.42 -9.19
C ALA A 30 4.99 9.16 -8.35
N GLN A 31 4.74 9.33 -7.06
CA GLN A 31 5.68 9.97 -6.13
C GLN A 31 6.98 9.16 -5.98
N LEU A 32 6.88 7.85 -5.75
CA LEU A 32 8.04 6.97 -5.64
C LEU A 32 8.84 6.94 -6.95
N SER A 33 8.16 6.87 -8.09
CA SER A 33 8.79 6.90 -9.42
C SER A 33 9.51 8.22 -9.68
N HIS A 34 8.89 9.35 -9.33
CA HIS A 34 9.51 10.66 -9.44
C HIS A 34 10.76 10.77 -8.54
N ARG A 35 10.69 10.25 -7.31
CA ARG A 35 11.83 10.23 -6.41
C ARG A 35 12.99 9.40 -6.95
N ILE A 36 12.71 8.24 -7.54
CA ILE A 36 13.73 7.42 -8.21
C ILE A 36 14.41 8.20 -9.33
N LEU A 37 13.65 8.88 -10.18
CA LEU A 37 14.20 9.69 -11.27
C LEU A 37 15.17 10.76 -10.75
N LEU A 38 14.79 11.49 -9.70
CA LEU A 38 15.65 12.50 -9.09
C LEU A 38 16.96 11.91 -8.53
N LEU A 39 16.87 10.78 -7.82
CA LEU A 39 18.06 10.12 -7.27
C LEU A 39 18.97 9.56 -8.37
N GLN A 40 18.40 9.09 -9.48
CA GLN A 40 19.17 8.66 -10.64
C GLN A 40 19.92 9.83 -11.29
N GLN A 41 19.26 10.99 -11.43
CA GLN A 41 19.92 12.21 -11.92
C GLN A 41 21.06 12.65 -11.00
N GLN A 42 20.88 12.57 -9.68
CA GLN A 42 21.94 12.83 -8.70
C GLN A 42 23.09 11.82 -8.80
N ALA A 43 22.80 10.54 -9.01
CA ALA A 43 23.83 9.53 -9.20
C ALA A 43 24.64 9.79 -10.49
N GLN A 44 23.99 10.22 -11.56
CA GLN A 44 24.64 10.59 -12.82
C GLN A 44 25.51 11.84 -12.67
N SER A 45 25.06 12.86 -11.94
CA SER A 45 25.87 14.06 -11.70
C SER A 45 27.13 13.74 -10.88
N LEU A 46 27.03 12.87 -9.87
CA LEU A 46 28.17 12.39 -9.09
C LEU A 46 29.10 11.46 -9.87
N ALA A 47 28.64 10.80 -10.92
CA ALA A 47 29.48 10.00 -11.79
C ALA A 47 30.42 10.87 -12.66
N ARG A 48 30.01 12.12 -12.98
CA ARG A 48 30.85 13.07 -13.74
C ARG A 48 32.07 13.56 -12.97
N PHE A 49 32.08 13.43 -11.64
CA PHE A 49 33.18 13.87 -10.77
C PHE A 49 33.75 12.70 -9.93
N PRO A 50 34.48 11.76 -10.55
CA PRO A 50 34.94 10.53 -9.89
C PRO A 50 36.08 10.73 -8.87
N GLY A 51 36.72 11.90 -8.87
CA GLY A 51 37.87 12.22 -7.99
C GLY A 51 37.52 12.49 -6.53
N ASN A 52 36.24 12.66 -6.19
CA ASN A 52 35.83 12.93 -4.81
C ASN A 52 35.71 11.62 -4.01
N ARG A 53 36.49 11.48 -2.92
CA ARG A 53 36.49 10.28 -2.04
C ARG A 53 35.11 10.04 -1.44
N ASP A 54 34.42 11.11 -1.08
CA ASP A 54 33.05 11.09 -0.54
C ASP A 54 32.02 10.74 -1.62
N GLY A 55 32.33 11.03 -2.89
CA GLY A 55 31.48 10.70 -4.03
C GLY A 55 31.27 9.18 -4.20
N LYS A 56 32.21 8.35 -3.77
CA LYS A 56 32.02 6.88 -3.76
C LYS A 56 30.98 6.44 -2.75
N GLN A 57 31.06 6.95 -1.51
CA GLN A 57 30.12 6.64 -0.44
C GLN A 57 28.72 7.19 -0.76
N GLN A 58 28.65 8.43 -1.26
CA GLN A 58 27.39 9.06 -1.66
C GLN A 58 26.70 8.29 -2.80
N ARG A 59 27.44 7.78 -3.79
CA ARG A 59 26.86 6.92 -4.84
C ARG A 59 26.33 5.62 -4.29
N GLN A 60 27.04 4.97 -3.36
CA GLN A 60 26.55 3.75 -2.72
C GLN A 60 25.26 4.00 -1.93
N LEU A 61 25.20 5.11 -1.18
CA LEU A 61 23.99 5.51 -0.45
C LEU A 61 22.81 5.77 -1.41
N LEU A 62 23.03 6.52 -2.50
CA LEU A 62 21.99 6.76 -3.51
C LEU A 62 21.49 5.47 -4.15
N GLN A 63 22.40 4.53 -4.48
CA GLN A 63 22.00 3.24 -5.03
C GLN A 63 21.18 2.41 -4.03
N GLN A 64 21.53 2.42 -2.75
CA GLN A 64 20.74 1.78 -1.70
C GLN A 64 19.36 2.40 -1.57
N GLN A 65 19.26 3.73 -1.61
CA GLN A 65 17.97 4.44 -1.58
C GLN A 65 17.11 4.09 -2.79
N ILE A 66 17.69 4.11 -4.00
CA ILE A 66 16.99 3.72 -5.23
C ILE A 66 16.48 2.28 -5.13
N ARG A 67 17.30 1.35 -4.63
CA ARG A 67 16.91 -0.06 -4.44
C ARG A 67 15.74 -0.19 -3.46
N ASN A 68 15.76 0.55 -2.36
CA ASN A 68 14.69 0.55 -1.37
C ASN A 68 13.38 1.08 -1.97
N LEU A 69 13.43 2.18 -2.74
CA LEU A 69 12.25 2.71 -3.43
C LEU A 69 11.65 1.70 -4.44
N TYR A 70 12.48 0.97 -5.18
CA TYR A 70 11.99 -0.09 -6.05
C TYR A 70 11.32 -1.24 -5.28
N GLN A 71 11.84 -1.60 -4.10
CA GLN A 71 11.20 -2.61 -3.24
C GLN A 71 9.83 -2.14 -2.73
N GLN A 72 9.73 -0.86 -2.35
CA GLN A 72 8.45 -0.26 -1.93
C GLN A 72 7.43 -0.25 -3.07
N LEU A 73 7.85 0.16 -4.28
CA LEU A 73 7.01 0.09 -5.48
C LEU A 73 6.51 -1.32 -5.75
N PHE A 74 7.40 -2.30 -5.70
CA PHE A 74 7.02 -3.70 -5.92
C PHE A 74 6.01 -4.22 -4.89
N ALA A 75 6.22 -3.91 -3.60
CA ALA A 75 5.29 -4.31 -2.54
C ALA A 75 3.91 -3.65 -2.74
N LEU A 76 3.88 -2.39 -3.15
CA LEU A 76 2.66 -1.63 -3.38
C LEU A 76 1.90 -2.16 -4.62
N GLU A 77 2.60 -2.46 -5.71
CA GLU A 77 2.02 -3.11 -6.90
C GLU A 77 1.47 -4.51 -6.57
N GLN A 78 2.20 -5.30 -5.78
CA GLN A 78 1.76 -6.61 -5.32
C GLN A 78 0.47 -6.52 -4.49
N GLN A 79 0.42 -5.56 -3.56
CA GLN A 79 -0.77 -5.30 -2.75
C GLN A 79 -1.97 -4.91 -3.62
N GLN A 80 -1.79 -4.03 -4.60
CA GLN A 80 -2.85 -3.65 -5.54
C GLN A 80 -3.34 -4.85 -6.35
N ALA A 81 -2.43 -5.67 -6.88
CA ALA A 81 -2.80 -6.88 -7.63
C ALA A 81 -3.60 -7.87 -6.76
N GLN A 82 -3.22 -8.03 -5.50
CA GLN A 82 -3.94 -8.89 -4.56
C GLN A 82 -5.32 -8.33 -4.19
N GLN A 83 -5.45 -7.01 -4.01
CA GLN A 83 -6.73 -6.36 -3.77
C GLN A 83 -7.68 -6.52 -4.97
N ARG A 84 -7.20 -6.32 -6.20
CA ARG A 84 -7.98 -6.53 -7.43
C ARG A 84 -8.51 -7.97 -7.56
N ARG A 85 -7.66 -8.97 -7.30
CA ARG A 85 -8.08 -10.38 -7.29
C ARG A 85 -9.16 -10.65 -6.24
N ARG A 86 -9.01 -10.09 -5.04
CA ARG A 86 -10.03 -10.22 -3.98
C ARG A 86 -11.35 -9.57 -4.40
N SER A 87 -11.33 -8.36 -4.97
CA SER A 87 -12.55 -7.68 -5.41
C SER A 87 -13.25 -8.43 -6.55
N GLU A 88 -12.51 -8.99 -7.50
CA GLU A 88 -13.07 -9.83 -8.57
C GLU A 88 -13.76 -11.08 -8.02
N ASN A 89 -13.15 -11.75 -7.04
CA ASN A 89 -13.75 -12.92 -6.38
C ASN A 89 -15.04 -12.56 -5.62
N TYR A 90 -15.04 -11.44 -4.88
CA TYR A 90 -16.25 -10.99 -4.17
C TYR A 90 -17.35 -10.56 -5.13
N LEU A 91 -17.02 -9.87 -6.23
CA LEU A 91 -17.99 -9.49 -7.27
C LEU A 91 -18.61 -10.73 -7.91
N SER A 92 -17.78 -11.71 -8.29
CA SER A 92 -18.25 -12.97 -8.87
C SER A 92 -19.20 -13.72 -7.92
N MET A 93 -18.86 -13.79 -6.64
CA MET A 93 -19.71 -14.38 -5.61
C MET A 93 -21.02 -13.60 -5.43
N ALA A 94 -20.98 -12.27 -5.35
CA ALA A 94 -22.16 -11.43 -5.22
C ALA A 94 -23.10 -11.58 -6.44
N LEU A 95 -22.54 -11.62 -7.65
CA LEU A 95 -23.30 -11.87 -8.89
C LEU A 95 -23.92 -13.27 -8.89
N SER A 96 -23.19 -14.29 -8.43
CA SER A 96 -23.71 -15.66 -8.32
C SER A 96 -24.88 -15.76 -7.33
N VAL A 97 -24.74 -15.15 -6.14
CA VAL A 97 -25.80 -15.08 -5.12
C VAL A 97 -27.00 -14.29 -5.64
N ALA A 98 -26.77 -13.14 -6.28
CA ALA A 98 -27.84 -12.32 -6.86
C ALA A 98 -28.57 -13.06 -7.99
N ALA A 99 -27.87 -13.78 -8.86
CA ALA A 99 -28.47 -14.59 -9.91
C ALA A 99 -29.30 -15.74 -9.32
N HIS A 100 -28.80 -16.39 -8.27
CA HIS A 100 -29.55 -17.45 -7.58
C HIS A 100 -30.81 -16.92 -6.90
N ALA A 101 -30.73 -15.79 -6.20
CA ALA A 101 -31.88 -15.14 -5.59
C ALA A 101 -32.91 -14.72 -6.64
N ALA A 102 -32.48 -14.10 -7.74
CA ALA A 102 -33.36 -13.71 -8.84
C ALA A 102 -34.09 -14.93 -9.45
N HIS A 103 -33.41 -16.06 -9.60
CA HIS A 103 -34.03 -17.30 -10.10
C HIS A 103 -35.05 -17.89 -9.12
N GLN A 104 -34.79 -17.82 -7.80
CA GLN A 104 -35.75 -18.22 -6.78
C GLN A 104 -36.99 -17.31 -6.75
N HIS A 105 -36.80 -15.99 -6.88
CA HIS A 105 -37.91 -15.04 -6.98
C HIS A 105 -38.76 -15.27 -8.24
N ALA A 106 -38.14 -15.59 -9.38
CA ALA A 106 -38.85 -15.88 -10.62
C ALA A 106 -39.65 -17.21 -10.59
N HIS A 107 -39.22 -18.21 -9.80
CA HIS A 107 -39.93 -19.48 -9.63
C HIS A 107 -40.88 -19.51 -8.42
N GLY A 108 -40.77 -18.56 -7.48
CA GLY A 108 -41.66 -18.44 -6.32
C GLY A 108 -43.04 -17.86 -6.64
N GLU A 109 -43.20 -17.17 -7.78
CA GLU A 109 -44.48 -16.56 -8.20
C GLU A 109 -45.44 -17.55 -8.90
N THR A 110 -45.01 -18.77 -9.23
CA THR A 110 -45.83 -19.73 -9.98
C THR A 110 -46.50 -20.84 -9.15
N VAL A 111 -46.37 -20.81 -7.82
CA VAL A 111 -47.02 -21.78 -6.93
C VAL A 111 -47.86 -21.08 -5.85
N ALA A 112 -48.84 -20.28 -6.29
CA ALA A 112 -50.04 -20.06 -5.49
C ALA A 112 -50.99 -21.25 -5.74
N PRO A 113 -51.33 -22.07 -4.73
CA PRO A 113 -52.35 -23.10 -4.92
C PRO A 113 -53.69 -22.38 -5.04
N ALA A 114 -54.31 -22.44 -6.22
CA ALA A 114 -55.70 -22.07 -6.38
C ALA A 114 -56.55 -23.05 -5.56
N LEU A 115 -57.13 -22.55 -4.46
CA LEU A 115 -58.28 -23.15 -3.79
C LEU A 115 -59.53 -22.95 -4.64
#